data_AF-A0A432SJ92-F1
#
_entry.id   AF-A0A432SJ92-F1
#
_cell.length_a   1.000
_cell.length_b   1.000
_cell.length_c   1.000
_cell.angle_alpha   90.00
_cell.angle_beta   90.00
_cell.angle_gamma   90.00
#
_symmetry.space_group_name_H-M   'P 1'
#
loop_
_entity.id
_entity.type
_entity.pdbx_description
1 polymer ?
#
loop_
_entity_poly.entity_id
_entity_poly.type
_entity_poly.pdbx_seq_one_letter_code
_entity_poly.pdbx_strand_id
1 'polypeptide(L)' 'MKYFELTCTAYLKNDIPFKESFETLSKYISFSMIKNGKLKALHLGNGFKNYSFGGLLPPEKEKIYKAGNT' A
#
# COMPACT_ATOMS: atom_id res chain seq x y z
N MET A 1 -21.47 -11.20 -5.16
CA MET A 1 -20.21 -10.47 -5.43
C MET A 1 -19.08 -11.25 -4.76
N LYS A 2 -17.98 -11.55 -5.46
CA LYS A 2 -16.82 -12.23 -4.86
C LYS A 2 -15.80 -11.18 -4.46
N TYR A 3 -15.41 -11.16 -3.19
CA TYR A 3 -14.35 -10.32 -2.69
C TYR A 3 -13.07 -11.15 -2.60
N PHE A 4 -11.95 -10.51 -2.89
CA PHE A 4 -10.62 -11.11 -2.78
C PHE A 4 -9.81 -10.25 -1.83
N GLU A 5 -9.09 -10.90 -0.92
CA GLU A 5 -8.11 -10.26 -0.05
C GLU A 5 -6.72 -10.83 -0.38
N LEU A 6 -5.72 -9.97 -0.40
CA LEU A 6 -4.33 -10.34 -0.62
C LEU A 6 -3.49 -9.79 0.53
N THR A 7 -2.87 -10.67 1.29
CA THR A 7 -1.85 -10.31 2.28
C THR A 7 -0.48 -10.30 1.60
N CYS A 8 0.23 -9.18 1.71
CA CYS A 8 1.55 -9.00 1.14
C CYS A 8 2.59 -8.83 2.24
N THR A 9 3.71 -9.55 2.12
CA THR A 9 4.92 -9.29 2.91
C THR A 9 5.80 -8.29 2.16
N ALA A 10 6.24 -7.24 2.85
CA ALA A 10 7.08 -6.20 2.27
C ALA A 10 8.39 -6.05 3.04
N TYR A 11 9.49 -5.89 2.31
CA TYR A 11 10.79 -5.54 2.89
C TYR A 11 10.96 -4.02 2.91
N LEU A 12 11.20 -3.46 4.10
CA LEU A 12 11.38 -2.02 4.26
C LEU A 12 12.85 -1.64 4.07
N LYS A 13 13.09 -0.72 3.12
CA LYS A 13 14.42 -0.16 2.86
C LYS A 13 14.78 1.02 3.75
N ASN A 14 13.77 1.69 4.30
CA ASN A 14 13.91 2.85 5.18
C ASN A 14 12.91 2.70 6.33
N ASP A 15 13.23 3.33 7.47
CA ASP A 15 12.28 3.45 8.58
C ASP A 15 11.06 4.25 8.13
N ILE A 16 9.87 3.80 8.53
CA ILE A 16 8.60 4.44 8.17
C ILE A 16 7.83 4.74 9.46
N PRO A 17 7.61 6.02 9.81
CA PRO A 17 6.71 6.39 10.89
C PRO A 17 5.29 5.86 10.64
N PHE A 18 4.63 5.34 11.66
CA PHE A 18 3.27 4.78 11.57
C PHE A 18 2.30 5.76 10.90
N LYS A 19 2.37 7.03 11.29
CA LYS A 19 1.54 8.13 10.77
C LYS A 19 1.74 8.38 9.25
N GLU A 20 2.89 8.03 8.71
CA GLU A 20 3.27 8.21 7.29
C GLU A 20 3.12 6.92 6.48
N SER A 21 2.93 5.78 7.14
CA SER A 21 2.91 4.46 6.49
C SER A 21 1.81 4.32 5.44
N PHE A 22 0.60 4.78 5.75
CA PHE A 22 -0.53 4.69 4.82
C PHE A 22 -0.32 5.55 3.57
N GLU A 23 0.21 6.77 3.72
CA GLU A 23 0.54 7.65 2.59
C GLU A 23 1.66 7.05 1.74
N THR A 24 2.69 6.49 2.39
CA THR A 24 3.82 5.82 1.70
C THR A 24 3.33 4.65 0.85
N LEU A 25 2.46 3.79 1.40
CA LEU A 25 1.83 2.70 0.66
C LEU A 25 0.95 3.21 -0.47
N SER A 26 0.13 4.24 -0.23
CA SER A 26 -0.74 4.85 -1.24
C SER A 26 0.05 5.34 -2.45
N LYS A 27 1.17 6.04 -2.23
CA LYS A 27 2.07 6.52 -3.29
C LYS A 27 2.67 5.36 -4.07
N TYR A 28 3.12 4.32 -3.38
CA TYR A 28 3.74 3.15 -4.01
C TYR A 28 2.75 2.33 -4.85
N ILE A 29 1.53 2.13 -4.34
CA ILE A 29 0.44 1.47 -5.07
C ILE A 29 0.08 2.28 -6.31
N SER A 30 -0.10 3.60 -6.17
CA SER A 30 -0.43 4.48 -7.29
C SER A 30 0.65 4.48 -8.37
N PHE A 31 1.93 4.57 -7.96
CA PHE A 31 3.08 4.43 -8.86
C PHE A 31 3.06 3.09 -9.62
N SER A 32 2.74 2.01 -8.93
CA SER A 32 2.66 0.67 -9.53
C SER A 32 1.50 0.54 -10.52
N MET A 33 0.34 1.14 -10.22
CA MET A 33 -0.83 1.13 -11.10
C MET A 33 -0.58 1.88 -12.41
N ILE A 34 0.10 3.02 -12.38
CA ILE A 34 0.39 3.82 -13.58
C ILE A 34 1.27 3.08 -14.59
N LYS A 35 2.09 2.11 -14.13
CA LYS A 35 2.96 1.30 -15.01
C LYS A 35 2.23 0.25 -15.83
N ASN A 36 0.96 -0.03 -15.54
CA ASN A 36 0.15 -0.98 -16.28
C ASN A 36 -1.04 -0.27 -16.95
N GLY A 37 -1.21 -0.42 -18.26
CA GLY A 37 -2.26 0.32 -18.99
C GLY A 37 -3.69 0.10 -18.47
N LYS A 38 -4.03 -1.13 -18.06
CA LYS A 38 -5.35 -1.46 -17.50
C LYS A 38 -5.54 -0.85 -16.12
N LEU A 39 -4.53 -0.97 -15.25
CA LEU A 39 -4.58 -0.41 -13.89
C LEU A 39 -4.54 1.12 -13.91
N LYS A 40 -3.81 1.73 -14.86
CA LYS A 40 -3.79 3.17 -15.09
C LYS A 40 -5.18 3.69 -15.45
N ALA A 41 -5.88 3.02 -16.37
CA ALA A 41 -7.25 3.40 -16.73
C ALA A 41 -8.20 3.30 -15.52
N LEU A 42 -8.09 2.22 -14.72
CA LEU A 42 -8.85 2.06 -13.48
C LEU A 42 -8.52 3.16 -12.46
N HIS A 43 -7.24 3.48 -12.26
CA HIS A 43 -6.75 4.45 -11.28
C HIS A 43 -7.04 5.91 -11.67
N LEU A 44 -7.09 6.24 -12.96
CA LEU A 44 -7.42 7.59 -13.43
C LEU A 44 -8.91 7.80 -13.74
N GLY A 45 -9.69 6.73 -13.95
CA GLY A 45 -11.12 6.83 -14.23
C GLY A 45 -11.93 7.44 -13.09
N ASN A 46 -12.98 8.17 -13.42
CA ASN A 46 -13.90 8.72 -12.42
C ASN A 46 -14.86 7.63 -11.91
N GLY A 47 -15.22 7.68 -10.62
CA GLY A 47 -16.12 6.73 -9.98
C GLY A 47 -15.44 5.84 -8.92
N PHE A 48 -16.20 4.87 -8.40
CA PHE A 48 -15.71 3.96 -7.36
C PHE A 48 -14.63 3.02 -7.92
N LYS A 49 -13.48 2.96 -7.24
CA LYS A 49 -12.33 2.16 -7.64
C LYS A 49 -12.48 0.66 -7.35
N ASN A 50 -13.43 0.29 -6.50
CA ASN A 50 -13.71 -1.09 -6.07
C ASN A 50 -12.47 -1.83 -5.52
N TYR A 51 -11.51 -1.10 -4.95
CA TYR A 51 -10.41 -1.65 -4.17
C TYR A 51 -10.14 -0.76 -2.96
N SER A 52 -9.58 -1.35 -1.91
CA SER A 52 -9.00 -0.67 -0.76
C SER A 52 -7.71 -1.41 -0.36
N PHE A 53 -6.90 -0.80 0.50
CA PHE A 53 -5.72 -1.44 1.04
C PHE A 53 -5.57 -1.08 2.53
N GLY A 54 -4.96 -1.98 3.29
CA GLY A 54 -4.63 -1.77 4.70
C GLY A 54 -3.23 -1.16 4.91
N GLY A 55 -2.90 -0.87 6.16
CA GLY A 55 -1.56 -0.44 6.56
C GLY A 55 -0.59 -1.61 6.77
N LEU A 56 0.64 -1.29 7.18
CA LEU A 56 1.61 -2.28 7.64
C LEU A 56 1.17 -2.86 8.99
N LEU A 57 1.30 -4.18 9.16
CA LEU A 57 0.85 -4.88 10.38
C LEU A 57 1.93 -5.85 10.87
N PRO A 58 2.01 -6.07 12.20
CA PRO A 58 1.32 -5.34 13.26
C PRO A 58 1.94 -3.94 13.48
N PRO A 59 1.21 -2.96 14.05
CA PRO A 59 1.82 -1.71 14.47
C PRO A 59 2.94 -1.95 15.49
N GLU A 60 4.12 -1.38 15.26
CA GLU A 60 5.23 -1.49 16.20
C GLU A 60 5.06 -0.59 17.42
N LYS A 61 5.63 -0.98 18.57
CA LYS A 61 5.51 -0.24 19.84
C LYS A 61 6.04 1.19 19.74
N GLU A 62 7.12 1.40 19.00
CA GLU A 62 7.72 2.71 18.75
C GLU A 62 6.93 3.55 17.75
N LYS A 63 5.88 3.00 17.13
CA LYS A 63 5.15 3.61 16.01
C LYS A 63 6.07 3.98 14.84
N ILE A 64 7.12 3.20 14.64
CA ILE A 64 8.05 3.28 13.52
C ILE A 64 8.22 1.85 13.03
N TYR A 65 7.99 1.61 11.74
CA TYR A 65 8.33 0.35 11.10
C TYR A 65 9.79 0.41 10.68
N LYS A 66 10.65 -0.47 11.19
CA LYS A 66 12.10 -0.38 10.98
C LYS A 66 12.53 -1.00 9.65
N ALA A 67 13.52 -0.37 9.01
CA ALA A 67 14.18 -0.93 7.85
C ALA A 67 14.98 -2.19 8.20
N GLY A 68 15.13 -3.10 7.24
CA GLY A 68 16.05 -4.23 7.38
C GLY A 68 15.64 -5.33 8.34
N ASN A 69 14.45 -5.23 8.96
CA ASN A 69 13.87 -6.34 9.69
C ASN A 69 13.23 -7.31 8.69
N THR A 70 13.77 -8.54 8.65
CA THR A 70 13.16 -9.74 8.03
C THR A 70 12.70 -10.69 9.10
#